data_AF-A0A3Q9HQG8-F1
#
_entry.id   AF-A0A3Q9HQG8-F1
#
_cell.length_a   1.000
_cell.length_b   1.000
_cell.length_c   1.000
_cell.angle_alpha   90.00
_cell.angle_beta   90.00
_cell.angle_gamma   90.00
#
_symmetry.space_group_name_H-M   'P 1'
#
loop_
_entity.id
_entity.type
_entity.pdbx_description
1 polymer ?
#
loop_
_entity_poly.entity_id
_entity_poly.type
_entity_poly.pdbx_seq_one_letter_code
_entity_poly.pdbx_strand_id
1 'polypeptide(L)'
;MQRDLKKDVLEILEEPVEFFKLSSEEAAMVGYYISEKNPAFCERIPGGWRIYISKDLNTIQQAEVAAHELAHLLLKGEGLYSVSLGEDWPESYLAMEINNVISHHFIITRLKKDYGIGSNLHISLRESILTNGQQMIEEYSEEYVMLHGIGLHLLDLFLTAKKHKKRIEELLELSDKVKESFEIGEKLLVYPSHQISAEEQWLRISEFLQRLGYDIDNARLCW
;
A
#
# COMPACT_ATOMS: atom_id res chain seq x y z
N MET A 1 1.74 -16.54 -23.08
CA MET A 1 1.13 -15.30 -23.63
C MET A 1 1.03 -14.34 -22.46
N GLN A 2 1.70 -13.18 -22.52
CA GLN A 2 1.56 -12.16 -21.48
C GLN A 2 0.17 -11.53 -21.57
N ARG A 3 -0.46 -11.28 -20.43
CA ARG A 3 -1.75 -10.58 -20.36
C ARG A 3 -1.54 -9.09 -20.61
N ASP A 4 -2.62 -8.37 -20.93
CA ASP A 4 -2.63 -6.91 -21.06
C ASP A 4 -3.34 -6.33 -19.84
N LEU A 5 -2.58 -5.67 -18.96
CA LEU A 5 -3.09 -5.15 -17.69
C LEU A 5 -4.17 -4.09 -17.90
N LYS A 6 -3.99 -3.20 -18.88
CA LYS A 6 -4.96 -2.14 -19.14
C LYS A 6 -6.27 -2.75 -19.64
N LYS A 7 -6.18 -3.75 -20.52
CA LYS A 7 -7.34 -4.49 -21.00
C LYS A 7 -8.08 -5.18 -19.85
N ASP A 8 -7.36 -5.92 -19.00
CA ASP A 8 -7.96 -6.63 -17.85
C ASP A 8 -8.66 -5.66 -16.88
N VAL A 9 -8.06 -4.50 -16.60
CA VAL A 9 -8.67 -3.47 -15.73
C VAL A 9 -9.95 -2.91 -16.34
N LEU A 10 -9.94 -2.58 -17.63
CA LEU A 10 -11.12 -2.04 -18.31
C LEU A 10 -12.26 -3.07 -18.41
N GLU A 11 -11.93 -4.35 -18.57
CA GLU A 11 -12.92 -5.44 -18.59
C GLU A 11 -13.56 -5.66 -17.22
N ILE A 12 -12.81 -5.48 -16.13
CA ILE A 12 -13.31 -5.69 -14.76
C ILE A 12 -14.07 -4.47 -14.21
N LEU A 13 -13.57 -3.26 -14.44
CA LEU A 13 -14.20 -2.05 -13.91
C LEU A 13 -15.40 -1.59 -14.74
N GLU A 14 -15.42 -1.90 -16.03
CA GLU A 14 -16.36 -1.34 -17.01
C GLU A 14 -16.37 0.22 -17.05
N GLU A 15 -15.29 0.83 -16.55
CA GLU A 15 -15.11 2.29 -16.45
C GLU A 15 -13.81 2.74 -17.15
N PRO A 16 -13.75 3.95 -17.73
CA PRO A 16 -12.54 4.47 -18.32
C PRO A 16 -11.47 4.80 -17.27
N VAL A 17 -10.20 4.60 -17.65
CA VAL A 17 -9.03 5.00 -16.88
C VAL A 17 -8.18 5.96 -17.71
N GLU A 18 -8.03 7.19 -17.22
CA GLU A 18 -7.24 8.26 -17.82
C GLU A 18 -5.88 8.39 -17.14
N PHE A 19 -4.84 8.72 -17.92
CA PHE A 19 -3.48 8.89 -17.40
C PHE A 19 -3.04 10.34 -17.57
N PHE A 20 -2.55 10.93 -16.48
CA PHE A 20 -2.00 12.27 -16.45
C PHE A 20 -0.57 12.22 -15.95
N LYS A 21 0.28 13.08 -16.52
CA LYS A 21 1.63 13.30 -16.01
C LYS A 21 1.70 14.69 -15.44
N LEU A 22 2.21 14.83 -14.22
CA LEU A 22 2.36 16.11 -13.52
C LEU A 22 3.78 16.23 -12.94
N SER A 23 4.33 17.44 -12.89
CA SER A 23 5.45 17.75 -12.01
C SER A 23 4.96 17.89 -10.57
N SER A 24 5.89 17.89 -9.61
CA SER A 24 5.55 18.11 -8.20
C SER A 24 4.84 19.45 -7.97
N GLU A 25 5.24 20.51 -8.68
CA GLU A 25 4.59 21.83 -8.61
C GLU A 25 3.18 21.80 -9.21
N GLU A 26 3.01 21.15 -10.37
CA GLU A 26 1.70 21.03 -11.00
C GLU A 26 0.73 20.25 -10.11
N ALA A 27 1.18 19.15 -9.49
CA ALA A 27 0.38 18.37 -8.55
C ALA A 27 -0.06 19.21 -7.34
N ALA A 28 0.87 19.97 -6.74
CA ALA A 28 0.56 20.84 -5.61
C ALA A 28 -0.49 21.91 -5.96
N MET A 29 -0.47 22.46 -7.18
CA MET A 29 -1.44 23.47 -7.63
C MET A 29 -2.87 22.93 -7.75
N VAL A 30 -3.04 21.64 -8.01
CA VAL A 30 -4.37 20.99 -8.11
C VAL A 30 -4.75 20.23 -6.85
N GLY A 31 -4.01 20.41 -5.75
CA GLY A 31 -4.32 19.82 -4.45
C GLY A 31 -3.95 18.34 -4.34
N TYR A 32 -3.09 17.83 -5.22
CA TYR A 32 -2.61 16.44 -5.17
C TYR A 32 -1.16 16.36 -4.70
N TYR A 33 -0.82 15.27 -4.01
CA TYR A 33 0.53 15.05 -3.51
C TYR A 33 1.26 13.99 -4.35
N ILE A 34 1.99 14.45 -5.37
CA ILE A 34 3.01 13.67 -6.07
C ILE A 34 4.37 14.11 -5.53
N SER A 35 5.19 13.16 -5.12
CA SER A 35 6.55 13.41 -4.63
C SER A 35 7.48 12.25 -4.98
N GLU A 36 8.77 12.38 -4.69
CA GLU A 36 9.72 11.28 -4.82
C GLU A 36 9.30 10.04 -4.02
N LYS A 37 8.61 10.23 -2.88
CA LYS A 37 8.14 9.15 -2.00
C LYS A 37 6.77 8.60 -2.40
N ASN A 38 6.01 9.35 -3.20
CA ASN A 38 4.70 8.96 -3.72
C ASN A 38 4.60 9.41 -5.20
N PRO A 39 5.24 8.67 -6.12
CA PRO A 39 5.44 9.15 -7.48
C PRO A 39 4.21 8.97 -8.39
N ALA A 40 3.18 8.29 -7.91
CA ALA A 40 1.90 8.15 -8.60
C ALA A 40 0.76 8.06 -7.58
N PHE A 41 -0.46 8.36 -8.00
CA PHE A 41 -1.65 8.06 -7.23
C PHE A 41 -2.85 7.90 -8.17
N CYS A 42 -3.89 7.22 -7.67
CA CYS A 42 -5.14 7.03 -8.36
C CYS A 42 -6.30 7.76 -7.67
N GLU A 43 -7.14 8.42 -8.46
CA GLU A 43 -8.32 9.15 -8.02
C GLU A 43 -9.59 8.64 -8.72
N ARG A 44 -10.67 8.49 -7.95
CA ARG A 44 -12.01 8.29 -8.48
C ARG A 44 -12.62 9.61 -8.92
N ILE A 45 -13.07 9.69 -10.17
CA ILE A 45 -13.81 10.84 -10.71
C ILE A 45 -15.23 10.42 -11.12
N PRO A 46 -16.17 11.38 -11.33
CA PRO A 46 -17.45 11.06 -11.94
C PRO A 46 -17.27 10.37 -13.30
N GLY A 47 -17.67 9.10 -13.39
CA GLY A 47 -17.64 8.32 -14.61
C GLY A 47 -16.32 7.63 -14.94
N GLY A 48 -15.35 7.56 -14.01
CA GLY A 48 -14.14 6.74 -14.20
C GLY A 48 -13.01 7.02 -13.21
N TRP A 49 -11.78 6.73 -13.63
CA TRP A 49 -10.58 6.88 -12.81
C TRP A 49 -9.52 7.71 -13.50
N ARG A 50 -8.72 8.41 -12.69
CA ARG A 50 -7.51 9.10 -13.13
C ARG A 50 -6.30 8.53 -12.41
N ILE A 51 -5.25 8.25 -13.16
CA ILE A 51 -3.94 7.89 -12.62
C ILE A 51 -2.99 9.03 -12.95
N TYR A 52 -2.43 9.65 -11.91
CA TYR A 52 -1.47 10.72 -12.02
C TYR A 52 -0.07 10.17 -11.76
N ILE A 53 0.89 10.53 -12.61
CA ILE A 53 2.27 10.01 -12.59
C ILE A 53 3.25 11.17 -12.60
N SER A 54 4.30 11.10 -11.79
CA SER A 54 5.38 12.08 -11.79
C SER A 54 6.08 12.15 -13.15
N LYS A 55 6.22 13.38 -13.68
CA LYS A 55 7.03 13.68 -14.88
C LYS A 55 8.52 13.45 -14.65
N ASP A 56 8.98 13.47 -13.40
CA ASP A 56 10.40 13.42 -13.03
C ASP A 56 10.98 12.00 -13.12
N LEU A 57 10.11 10.99 -13.23
CA LEU A 57 10.50 9.61 -13.43
C LEU A 57 10.96 9.34 -14.88
N ASN A 58 11.91 8.42 -15.04
CA ASN A 58 12.26 7.92 -16.37
C ASN A 58 11.15 7.02 -16.95
N THR A 59 11.20 6.72 -18.26
CA THR A 59 10.16 5.96 -18.96
C THR A 59 9.84 4.59 -18.33
N ILE A 60 10.85 3.87 -17.84
CA ILE A 60 10.66 2.55 -17.21
C ILE A 60 9.93 2.73 -15.88
N GLN A 61 10.39 3.67 -15.05
CA GLN A 61 9.78 3.99 -13.77
C GLN A 61 8.33 4.46 -13.93
N GLN A 62 8.05 5.34 -14.90
CA GLN A 62 6.69 5.78 -15.22
C GLN A 62 5.77 4.59 -15.56
N ALA A 63 6.27 3.63 -16.35
CA ALA A 63 5.51 2.43 -16.68
C ALA A 63 5.29 1.52 -15.47
N GLU A 64 6.30 1.33 -14.61
CA GLU A 64 6.18 0.54 -13.38
C GLU A 64 5.13 1.12 -12.42
N VAL A 65 5.17 2.44 -12.16
CA VAL A 65 4.20 3.07 -11.24
C VAL A 65 2.80 3.12 -11.82
N ALA A 66 2.66 3.36 -13.13
CA ALA A 66 1.36 3.29 -13.80
C ALA A 66 0.74 1.88 -13.68
N ALA A 67 1.55 0.85 -13.86
CA ALA A 67 1.12 -0.54 -13.70
C ALA A 67 0.76 -0.88 -12.25
N HIS A 68 1.47 -0.30 -11.27
CA HIS A 68 1.17 -0.45 -9.86
C HIS A 68 -0.21 0.11 -9.51
N GLU A 69 -0.51 1.35 -9.93
CA GLU A 69 -1.82 1.97 -9.73
C GLU A 69 -2.95 1.20 -10.44
N LEU A 70 -2.71 0.75 -11.68
CA LEU A 70 -3.66 -0.11 -12.39
C LEU A 70 -3.92 -1.43 -11.66
N ALA A 71 -2.91 -2.03 -11.04
CA ALA A 71 -3.07 -3.26 -10.29
C ALA A 71 -3.87 -3.06 -9.00
N HIS A 72 -3.78 -1.88 -8.34
CA HIS A 72 -4.71 -1.54 -7.26
C HIS A 72 -6.15 -1.53 -7.76
N LEU A 73 -6.41 -0.88 -8.89
CA LEU A 73 -7.74 -0.84 -9.49
C LEU A 73 -8.26 -2.22 -9.89
N LEU A 74 -7.39 -3.08 -10.42
CA LEU A 74 -7.71 -4.45 -10.75
C LEU A 74 -8.19 -5.24 -9.52
N LEU A 75 -7.43 -5.17 -8.43
CA LEU A 75 -7.78 -5.86 -7.18
C LEU A 75 -9.07 -5.30 -6.58
N LYS A 76 -9.30 -3.99 -6.66
CA LYS A 76 -10.57 -3.36 -6.24
C LYS A 76 -11.76 -3.92 -7.01
N GLY A 77 -11.65 -3.99 -8.34
CA GLY A 77 -12.70 -4.58 -9.18
C GLY A 77 -12.92 -6.07 -8.95
N GLU A 78 -11.91 -6.77 -8.40
CA GLU A 78 -12.02 -8.16 -7.95
C GLU A 78 -12.52 -8.31 -6.50
N GLY A 79 -12.90 -7.20 -5.86
CA GLY A 79 -13.53 -7.19 -4.54
C GLY A 79 -12.57 -7.04 -3.36
N LEU A 80 -11.32 -6.58 -3.57
CA LEU A 80 -10.43 -6.21 -2.48
C LEU A 80 -10.73 -4.78 -2.01
N TYR A 81 -11.11 -4.63 -0.74
CA TYR A 81 -11.46 -3.33 -0.17
C TYR A 81 -10.24 -2.64 0.45
N SER A 82 -10.27 -1.32 0.57
CA SER A 82 -9.34 -0.58 1.42
C SER A 82 -9.97 -0.32 2.79
N VAL A 83 -9.16 -0.02 3.81
CA VAL A 83 -9.61 0.47 5.11
C VAL A 83 -9.28 1.95 5.26
N SER A 84 -10.16 2.68 5.94
CA SER A 84 -9.96 4.02 6.45
C SER A 84 -10.20 4.01 7.97
N LEU A 85 -9.35 4.68 8.74
CA LEU A 85 -9.42 4.75 10.22
C LEU A 85 -9.76 6.16 10.75
N GLY A 86 -9.62 7.19 9.92
CA GLY A 86 -9.76 8.60 10.28
C GLY A 86 -9.03 9.48 9.26
N GLU A 87 -9.18 10.81 9.38
CA GLU A 87 -8.47 11.80 8.55
C GLU A 87 -7.18 12.31 9.22
N ASP A 88 -6.99 12.03 10.51
CA ASP A 88 -5.82 12.48 11.25
C ASP A 88 -4.55 11.75 10.79
N TRP A 89 -3.41 12.45 10.85
CA TRP A 89 -2.17 11.99 10.21
C TRP A 89 -1.66 10.63 10.71
N PRO A 90 -1.62 10.33 12.02
CA PRO A 90 -1.18 9.00 12.47
C PRO A 90 -2.14 7.88 12.04
N GLU A 91 -3.46 8.12 12.11
CA GLU A 91 -4.47 7.13 11.75
C GLU A 91 -4.49 6.86 10.24
N SER A 92 -4.32 7.90 9.43
CA SER A 92 -4.18 7.78 7.97
C SER A 92 -2.89 7.04 7.58
N TYR A 93 -1.79 7.26 8.31
CA TYR A 93 -0.57 6.48 8.14
C TYR A 93 -0.78 4.99 8.45
N LEU A 94 -1.39 4.65 9.58
CA LEU A 94 -1.69 3.26 9.93
C LEU A 94 -2.63 2.61 8.90
N ALA A 95 -3.69 3.31 8.47
CA ALA A 95 -4.62 2.83 7.46
C ALA A 95 -3.93 2.54 6.13
N MET A 96 -3.04 3.45 5.70
CA MET A 96 -2.21 3.26 4.51
C MET A 96 -1.35 1.99 4.63
N GLU A 97 -0.69 1.76 5.76
CA GLU A 97 0.17 0.59 5.94
C GLU A 97 -0.61 -0.72 6.02
N ILE A 98 -1.83 -0.73 6.59
CA ILE A 98 -2.75 -1.88 6.50
C ILE A 98 -3.08 -2.19 5.04
N ASN A 99 -3.47 -1.17 4.26
CA ASN A 99 -3.82 -1.31 2.85
C ASN A 99 -2.63 -1.83 2.01
N ASN A 100 -1.42 -1.36 2.31
CA ASN A 100 -0.19 -1.82 1.67
C ASN A 100 0.06 -3.31 1.93
N VAL A 101 0.02 -3.75 3.20
CA VAL A 101 0.22 -5.16 3.57
C VAL A 101 -0.79 -6.07 2.87
N ILE A 102 -2.06 -5.66 2.83
CA ILE A 102 -3.14 -6.45 2.21
C ILE A 102 -2.95 -6.57 0.70
N SER A 103 -2.51 -5.50 0.03
CA SER A 103 -2.56 -5.40 -1.45
C SER A 103 -1.21 -5.66 -2.14
N HIS A 104 -0.09 -5.12 -1.63
CA HIS A 104 1.18 -5.07 -2.35
C HIS A 104 1.73 -6.44 -2.72
N HIS A 105 1.61 -7.44 -1.82
CA HIS A 105 2.07 -8.79 -2.13
C HIS A 105 1.38 -9.35 -3.37
N PHE A 106 0.06 -9.16 -3.50
CA PHE A 106 -0.70 -9.59 -4.66
C PHE A 106 -0.35 -8.77 -5.90
N ILE A 107 -0.27 -7.45 -5.77
CA ILE A 107 0.08 -6.55 -6.88
C ILE A 107 1.43 -6.94 -7.48
N ILE A 108 2.48 -6.98 -6.65
CA ILE A 108 3.85 -7.23 -7.11
C ILE A 108 3.97 -8.63 -7.70
N THR A 109 3.37 -9.63 -7.06
CA THR A 109 3.40 -11.01 -7.55
C THR A 109 2.68 -11.13 -8.89
N ARG A 110 1.50 -10.50 -9.04
CA ARG A 110 0.70 -10.57 -10.26
C ARG A 110 1.33 -9.80 -11.41
N LEU A 111 1.79 -8.56 -11.17
CA LEU A 111 2.54 -7.77 -12.15
C LEU A 111 3.71 -8.56 -12.73
N LYS A 112 4.49 -9.20 -11.87
CA LYS A 112 5.63 -10.01 -12.30
C LYS A 112 5.21 -11.27 -13.05
N LYS A 113 4.26 -12.05 -12.51
CA LYS A 113 3.90 -13.37 -13.02
C LYS A 113 3.07 -13.31 -14.31
N ASP A 114 2.10 -12.42 -14.36
CA ASP A 114 1.06 -12.43 -15.39
C ASP A 114 1.36 -11.41 -16.51
N TYR A 115 2.02 -10.31 -16.16
CA TYR A 115 2.30 -9.19 -17.07
C TYR A 115 3.80 -9.02 -17.38
N GLY A 116 4.69 -9.66 -16.61
CA GLY A 116 6.13 -9.51 -16.78
C GLY A 116 6.66 -8.13 -16.39
N ILE A 117 5.93 -7.39 -15.56
CA ILE A 117 6.26 -6.03 -15.10
C ILE A 117 6.85 -6.11 -13.70
N GLY A 118 8.00 -5.46 -13.51
CA GLY A 118 8.60 -5.30 -12.19
C GLY A 118 7.93 -4.19 -11.37
N SER A 119 8.15 -4.19 -10.07
CA SER A 119 7.78 -3.08 -9.18
C SER A 119 9.02 -2.59 -8.43
N ASN A 120 10.13 -2.42 -9.16
CA ASN A 120 11.44 -2.15 -8.57
C ASN A 120 11.47 -0.78 -7.90
N LEU A 121 10.91 0.24 -8.55
CA LEU A 121 10.82 1.58 -7.95
C LEU A 121 10.03 1.53 -6.64
N HIS A 122 8.84 0.93 -6.65
CA HIS A 122 8.00 0.81 -5.45
C HIS A 122 8.72 0.12 -4.30
N ILE A 123 9.34 -1.05 -4.56
CA ILE A 123 10.13 -1.76 -3.56
C ILE A 123 11.26 -0.87 -3.03
N SER A 124 11.98 -0.16 -3.91
CA SER A 124 13.09 0.71 -3.48
C SER A 124 12.64 1.89 -2.61
N LEU A 125 11.46 2.46 -2.85
CA LEU A 125 10.90 3.53 -2.04
C LEU A 125 10.58 3.04 -0.63
N ARG A 126 10.02 1.83 -0.54
CA ARG A 126 9.71 1.16 0.74
C ARG A 126 10.98 0.79 1.51
N GLU A 127 12.03 0.35 0.81
CA GLU A 127 13.33 -0.01 1.41
C GLU A 127 14.00 1.14 2.20
N SER A 128 13.55 2.41 2.04
CA SER A 128 14.07 3.55 2.80
C SER A 128 14.01 3.33 4.32
N ILE A 129 12.96 2.66 4.83
CA ILE A 129 12.80 2.34 6.25
C ILE A 129 13.93 1.47 6.81
N LEU A 130 14.62 0.69 5.97
CA LEU A 130 15.71 -0.16 6.42
C LEU A 130 16.95 0.66 6.84
N THR A 131 17.07 1.87 6.30
CA THR A 131 18.16 2.81 6.57
C THR A 131 17.85 3.69 7.78
N ASN A 132 16.67 4.30 7.81
CA ASN A 132 16.28 5.28 8.83
C ASN A 132 15.33 4.73 9.91
N GLY A 133 14.93 3.47 9.83
CA GLY A 133 13.91 2.87 10.71
C GLY A 133 14.27 2.92 12.18
N GLN A 134 15.54 2.74 12.55
CA GLN A 134 15.96 2.89 13.94
C GLN A 134 15.69 4.31 14.47
N GLN A 135 16.10 5.33 13.72
CA GLN A 135 15.85 6.73 14.09
C GLN A 135 14.35 7.00 14.21
N MET A 136 13.54 6.50 13.25
CA MET A 136 12.08 6.67 13.29
C MET A 136 11.45 6.00 14.52
N ILE A 137 11.89 4.80 14.87
CA ILE A 137 11.38 4.07 16.04
C ILE A 137 11.72 4.83 17.34
N GLU A 138 12.92 5.39 17.43
CA GLU A 138 13.34 6.21 18.57
C GLU A 138 12.53 7.52 18.65
N GLU A 139 12.36 8.20 17.51
CA GLU A 139 11.60 9.46 17.39
C GLU A 139 10.14 9.30 17.79
N TYR A 140 9.49 8.21 17.37
CA TYR A 140 8.08 7.93 17.63
C TYR A 140 7.85 7.01 18.83
N SER A 141 8.80 6.91 19.77
CA SER A 141 8.75 5.97 20.90
C SER A 141 7.48 6.07 21.76
N GLU A 142 6.83 7.23 21.81
CA GLU A 142 5.58 7.48 22.53
C GLU A 142 4.33 7.53 21.61
N GLU A 143 4.49 7.45 20.29
CA GLU A 143 3.41 7.53 19.30
C GLU A 143 3.04 6.14 18.78
N TYR A 144 2.24 5.41 19.54
CA TYR A 144 1.96 3.99 19.25
C TYR A 144 1.35 3.73 17.87
N VAL A 145 0.55 4.66 17.35
CA VAL A 145 0.00 4.59 15.98
C VAL A 145 1.10 4.58 14.93
N MET A 146 2.11 5.42 15.11
CA MET A 146 3.27 5.47 14.22
C MET A 146 4.11 4.20 14.33
N LEU A 147 4.36 3.71 15.54
CA LEU A 147 5.10 2.45 15.75
C LEU A 147 4.38 1.24 15.14
N HIS A 148 3.05 1.18 15.24
CA HIS A 148 2.27 0.13 14.59
C HIS A 148 2.33 0.23 13.07
N GLY A 149 2.26 1.43 12.51
CA GLY A 149 2.44 1.66 11.07
C GLY A 149 3.84 1.22 10.59
N ILE A 150 4.90 1.50 11.37
CA ILE A 150 6.27 1.03 11.09
C ILE A 150 6.33 -0.50 11.06
N GLY A 151 5.70 -1.19 12.02
CA GLY A 151 5.66 -2.66 12.03
C GLY A 151 4.96 -3.24 10.80
N LEU A 152 3.86 -2.63 10.36
CA LEU A 152 3.19 -3.01 9.10
C LEU A 152 4.03 -2.69 7.85
N HIS A 153 4.77 -1.57 7.85
CA HIS A 153 5.70 -1.26 6.76
C HIS A 153 6.78 -2.33 6.63
N LEU A 154 7.36 -2.75 7.76
CA LEU A 154 8.32 -3.84 7.81
C LEU A 154 7.72 -5.18 7.35
N LEU A 155 6.45 -5.46 7.69
CA LEU A 155 5.73 -6.64 7.21
C LEU A 155 5.55 -6.63 5.70
N ASP A 156 5.11 -5.51 5.12
CA ASP A 156 4.99 -5.35 3.67
C ASP A 156 6.34 -5.62 2.96
N LEU A 157 7.44 -5.06 3.46
CA LEU A 157 8.79 -5.35 2.95
C LEU A 157 9.19 -6.81 3.13
N PHE A 158 8.82 -7.45 4.23
CA PHE A 158 9.11 -8.86 4.45
C PHE A 158 8.42 -9.75 3.40
N LEU A 159 7.19 -9.40 3.02
CA LEU A 159 6.40 -10.13 2.02
C LEU A 159 6.88 -9.87 0.58
N THR A 160 7.36 -8.66 0.30
CA THR A 160 7.66 -8.19 -1.06
C THR A 160 9.15 -8.21 -1.41
N ALA A 161 10.04 -8.13 -0.41
CA ALA A 161 11.49 -8.00 -0.56
C ALA A 161 12.27 -8.92 0.40
N LYS A 162 12.03 -10.24 0.32
CA LYS A 162 12.59 -11.29 1.19
C LYS A 162 14.11 -11.25 1.45
N LYS A 163 14.90 -10.63 0.57
CA LYS A 163 16.35 -10.43 0.75
C LYS A 163 16.72 -9.64 2.02
N HIS A 164 15.77 -8.87 2.57
CA HIS A 164 15.99 -8.00 3.73
C HIS A 164 15.59 -8.59 5.08
N LYS A 165 15.19 -9.87 5.12
CA LYS A 165 14.69 -10.54 6.32
C LYS A 165 15.50 -10.22 7.59
N LYS A 166 16.83 -10.37 7.54
CA LYS A 166 17.70 -10.13 8.69
C LYS A 166 17.62 -8.68 9.21
N ARG A 167 17.62 -7.70 8.30
CA ARG A 167 17.56 -6.28 8.70
C ARG A 167 16.20 -5.92 9.28
N ILE A 168 15.14 -6.53 8.76
CA ILE A 168 13.79 -6.38 9.32
C ILE A 168 13.75 -6.95 10.74
N GLU A 169 14.25 -8.18 10.95
CA GLU A 169 14.33 -8.80 12.28
C GLU A 169 15.10 -7.92 13.28
N GLU A 170 16.22 -7.30 12.87
CA GLU A 170 16.95 -6.35 13.73
C GLU A 170 16.12 -5.13 14.14
N LEU A 171 15.29 -4.58 13.24
CA LEU A 171 14.44 -3.43 13.55
C LEU A 171 13.25 -3.80 14.43
N LEU A 172 12.70 -5.01 14.30
CA LEU A 172 11.61 -5.50 15.15
C LEU A 172 12.03 -5.57 16.63
N GLU A 173 13.29 -5.89 16.92
CA GLU A 173 13.80 -5.99 18.30
C GLU A 173 14.01 -4.62 18.98
N LEU A 174 13.82 -3.50 18.27
CA LEU A 174 13.97 -2.16 18.83
C LEU A 174 12.72 -1.66 19.57
N SER A 175 11.55 -2.25 19.31
CA SER A 175 10.28 -1.83 19.93
C SER A 175 9.25 -2.95 19.96
N ASP A 176 8.73 -3.24 21.16
CA ASP A 176 7.66 -4.22 21.35
C ASP A 176 6.41 -3.88 20.54
N LYS A 177 6.11 -2.58 20.33
CA LYS A 177 4.94 -2.14 19.53
C LYS A 177 5.13 -2.38 18.04
N VAL A 178 6.32 -2.12 17.52
CA VAL A 178 6.68 -2.44 16.13
C VAL A 178 6.56 -3.95 15.92
N LYS A 179 7.09 -4.76 16.85
CA LYS A 179 7.03 -6.22 16.78
C LYS A 179 5.62 -6.77 16.90
N GLU A 180 4.83 -6.26 17.84
CA GLU A 180 3.44 -6.64 18.10
C GLU A 180 2.58 -6.46 16.83
N SER A 181 2.63 -5.28 16.22
CA SER A 181 1.88 -4.99 14.99
C SER A 181 2.34 -5.82 13.79
N PHE A 182 3.64 -6.09 13.65
CA PHE A 182 4.17 -7.02 12.64
C PHE A 182 3.59 -8.43 12.81
N GLU A 183 3.68 -9.01 14.01
CA GLU A 183 3.29 -10.40 14.26
C GLU A 183 1.77 -10.61 14.19
N ILE A 184 0.98 -9.64 14.65
CA ILE A 184 -0.49 -9.70 14.54
C ILE A 184 -0.89 -9.48 13.08
N GLY A 185 -0.24 -8.54 12.38
CA GLY A 185 -0.45 -8.27 10.96
C GLY A 185 -0.17 -9.50 10.10
N GLU A 186 0.92 -10.23 10.36
CA GLU A 186 1.27 -11.45 9.64
C GLU A 186 0.15 -12.51 9.73
N LYS A 187 -0.49 -12.63 10.90
CA LYS A 187 -1.55 -13.63 11.14
C LYS A 187 -2.89 -13.22 10.52
N LEU A 188 -3.23 -11.94 10.60
CA LEU A 188 -4.59 -11.47 10.29
C LEU A 188 -4.69 -10.81 8.91
N LEU A 189 -3.68 -10.08 8.46
CA LEU A 189 -3.72 -9.26 7.23
C LEU A 189 -3.08 -9.94 6.02
N VAL A 190 -2.31 -11.01 6.21
CA VAL A 190 -1.72 -11.77 5.10
C VAL A 190 -2.70 -12.83 4.64
N TYR A 191 -3.34 -12.58 3.50
CA TYR A 191 -4.34 -13.48 2.94
C TYR A 191 -3.71 -14.52 2.00
N PRO A 192 -4.25 -15.75 1.94
CA PRO A 192 -3.85 -16.72 0.92
C PRO A 192 -4.34 -16.34 -0.49
N SER A 193 -5.36 -15.47 -0.58
CA SER A 193 -5.97 -14.96 -1.81
C SER A 193 -6.53 -13.56 -1.59
N HIS A 194 -6.57 -12.73 -2.63
CA HIS A 194 -7.25 -11.44 -2.62
C HIS A 194 -8.78 -11.59 -2.77
N GLN A 195 -9.26 -12.75 -3.20
CA GLN A 195 -10.69 -13.06 -3.37
C GLN A 195 -11.32 -13.52 -2.06
N ILE A 196 -11.31 -12.65 -1.05
CA ILE A 196 -12.03 -12.85 0.21
C ILE A 196 -13.31 -12.01 0.22
N SER A 197 -14.32 -12.41 0.97
CA SER A 197 -15.54 -11.60 1.10
C SER A 197 -15.25 -10.31 1.88
N ALA A 198 -16.03 -9.27 1.62
CA ALA A 198 -15.94 -8.02 2.39
C ALA A 198 -16.12 -8.26 3.90
N GLU A 199 -17.00 -9.19 4.27
CA GLU A 199 -17.26 -9.58 5.66
C GLU A 199 -16.03 -10.24 6.31
N GLU A 200 -15.38 -11.17 5.63
CA GLU A 200 -14.15 -11.83 6.12
C GLU A 200 -12.99 -10.83 6.19
N GLN A 201 -12.87 -9.95 5.19
CA GLN A 201 -11.86 -8.90 5.19
C GLN A 201 -12.04 -7.96 6.38
N TRP A 202 -13.28 -7.50 6.61
CA TRP A 202 -13.61 -6.64 7.74
C TRP A 202 -13.37 -7.35 9.08
N LEU A 203 -13.77 -8.62 9.21
CA LEU A 203 -13.54 -9.40 10.43
C LEU A 203 -12.05 -9.42 10.80
N ARG A 204 -11.18 -9.71 9.82
CA ARG A 204 -9.73 -9.75 10.05
C ARG A 204 -9.13 -8.39 10.39
N ILE A 205 -9.53 -7.35 9.68
CA ILE A 205 -9.05 -5.98 9.91
C ILE A 205 -9.52 -5.48 11.29
N SER A 206 -10.79 -5.66 11.62
CA SER A 206 -11.34 -5.26 12.91
C SER A 206 -10.69 -6.04 14.07
N GLU A 207 -10.45 -7.35 13.91
CA GLU A 207 -9.71 -8.14 14.89
C GLU A 207 -8.26 -7.65 15.05
N PHE A 208 -7.58 -7.30 13.94
CA PHE A 208 -6.24 -6.72 13.97
C PHE A 208 -6.22 -5.41 14.78
N LEU A 209 -7.13 -4.49 14.49
CA LEU A 209 -7.24 -3.19 15.17
C LEU A 209 -7.56 -3.36 16.66
N GLN A 210 -8.52 -4.21 17.00
CA GLN A 210 -8.90 -4.49 18.39
C GLN A 210 -7.74 -5.09 19.19
N ARG A 211 -6.95 -5.99 18.61
CA ARG A 211 -5.77 -6.58 19.27
C ARG A 211 -4.68 -5.55 19.54
N LEU A 212 -4.58 -4.50 18.75
CA LEU A 212 -3.68 -3.36 18.97
C LEU A 212 -4.27 -2.29 19.90
N GLY A 213 -5.51 -2.47 20.37
CA GLY A 213 -6.18 -1.56 21.30
C GLY A 213 -6.89 -0.38 20.63
N TYR A 214 -7.15 -0.44 19.32
CA TYR A 214 -7.88 0.61 18.61
C TYR A 214 -9.38 0.43 18.70
N ASP A 215 -10.07 1.57 18.77
CA ASP A 215 -11.51 1.64 18.54
C ASP A 215 -11.79 1.49 17.04
N ILE A 216 -12.76 0.64 16.71
CA ILE A 216 -13.15 0.35 15.32
C ILE A 216 -14.38 1.15 14.89
N ASP A 217 -14.97 1.95 15.77
CA ASP A 217 -16.19 2.70 15.48
C ASP A 217 -16.00 3.72 14.32
N ASN A 218 -14.78 4.23 14.16
CA ASN A 218 -14.41 5.13 13.06
C ASN A 218 -13.80 4.40 11.86
N ALA A 219 -13.54 3.10 11.98
CA ALA A 219 -12.95 2.31 10.91
C ALA A 219 -14.03 1.87 9.92
N ARG A 220 -13.72 1.93 8.62
CA ARG A 220 -14.64 1.47 7.57
C ARG A 220 -13.89 0.90 6.38
N LEU A 221 -14.52 -0.06 5.72
CA LEU A 221 -14.12 -0.45 4.37
C LEU A 221 -14.52 0.63 3.37
N CYS A 222 -13.62 0.94 2.44
CA CYS A 222 -13.82 1.87 1.34
C CYS A 222 -13.40 1.26 0.01
N TRP A 223 -13.98 1.82 -1.05
CA TRP A 223 -13.65 1.58 -2.45
C TRP A 223 -12.74 2.68 -2.98
#